data_AF-A0A2E9Z517-F1
#
_entry.id   AF-A0A2E9Z517-F1
#
_cell.length_a   1.000
_cell.length_b   1.000
_cell.length_c   1.000
_cell.angle_alpha   90.00
_cell.angle_beta   90.00
_cell.angle_gamma   90.00
#
_symmetry.space_group_name_H-M   'P 1'
#
loop_
_entity.id
_entity.type
_entity.pdbx_description
1 polymer ?
#
loop_
_entity_poly.entity_id
_entity_poly.type
_entity_poly.pdbx_seq_one_letter_code
_entity_poly.pdbx_strand_id
1 'polypeptide(L)'
;MEQNFETVDTVQGRLEVLNKSLISEENSVQCYETLLEKTPSDSEQNIGRRRIYEELHQEEKKHVATIQALLDYWESKLDELKAS
;
A
#
# COMPACT_ATOMS: atom_id res chain seq x y z
N MET A 1 5.43 -26.51 13.91
CA MET A 1 6.01 -25.57 12.94
C MET A 1 5.54 -26.02 11.59
N GLU A 2 4.61 -25.30 10.96
CA GLU A 2 4.34 -25.52 9.54
C GLU A 2 5.64 -25.27 8.78
N GLN A 3 6.03 -26.21 7.93
CA GLN A 3 7.15 -25.98 7.03
C GLN A 3 6.70 -24.90 6.05
N ASN A 4 7.45 -23.79 5.97
CA ASN A 4 7.29 -22.74 4.96
C ASN A 4 7.68 -23.27 3.58
N PHE A 5 6.93 -24.22 3.04
CA PHE A 5 7.01 -24.58 1.63
C PHE A 5 6.18 -23.58 0.84
N GLU A 6 6.85 -22.71 0.10
CA GLU A 6 6.18 -21.89 -0.90
C GLU A 6 5.88 -22.76 -2.12
N THR A 7 4.59 -22.85 -2.47
CA THR A 7 4.11 -23.46 -3.70
C THR A 7 3.54 -22.36 -4.61
N VAL A 8 3.25 -22.71 -5.87
CA VAL A 8 2.55 -21.80 -6.79
C VAL A 8 1.28 -21.24 -6.13
N ASP A 9 0.47 -22.09 -5.50
CA ASP A 9 -0.79 -21.70 -4.86
C ASP A 9 -0.58 -20.78 -3.65
N THR A 10 0.44 -21.04 -2.80
CA THR A 10 0.69 -20.18 -1.63
C THR A 10 1.17 -18.79 -2.03
N VAL A 11 1.97 -18.70 -3.10
CA VAL A 11 2.45 -17.43 -3.66
C VAL A 11 1.32 -16.66 -4.34
N GLN A 12 0.47 -17.34 -5.12
CA GLN A 12 -0.72 -16.71 -5.72
C GLN A 12 -1.65 -16.12 -4.64
N GLY A 13 -1.90 -16.84 -3.56
CA GLY A 13 -2.70 -16.31 -2.44
C GLY A 13 -2.11 -15.05 -1.81
N ARG A 14 -0.78 -14.94 -1.71
CA ARG A 14 -0.11 -13.72 -1.22
C ARG A 14 -0.28 -12.56 -2.18
N LEU A 15 -0.07 -12.81 -3.48
CA LEU A 15 -0.26 -11.81 -4.53
C LEU A 15 -1.70 -11.27 -4.54
N GLU A 16 -2.71 -12.12 -4.34
CA GLU A 16 -4.10 -11.67 -4.23
C GLU A 16 -4.33 -10.73 -3.05
N VAL A 17 -3.75 -11.03 -1.88
CA VAL A 17 -3.84 -10.15 -0.70
C VAL A 17 -3.11 -8.84 -0.97
N LEU A 18 -1.88 -8.89 -1.49
CA LEU A 18 -1.08 -7.70 -1.78
C LEU A 18 -1.76 -6.79 -2.79
N ASN A 19 -2.39 -7.33 -3.85
CA ASN A 19 -3.13 -6.53 -4.82
C ASN A 19 -4.34 -5.82 -4.19
N LYS A 20 -5.09 -6.50 -3.31
CA LYS A 20 -6.20 -5.86 -2.58
C LYS A 20 -5.71 -4.78 -1.62
N SER A 21 -4.59 -5.03 -0.94
CA SER A 21 -3.96 -4.06 -0.06
C SER A 21 -3.46 -2.85 -0.84
N LEU A 22 -2.83 -3.04 -2.00
CA LEU A 22 -2.36 -1.95 -2.86
C LEU A 22 -3.50 -0.99 -3.22
N ILE A 23 -4.62 -1.53 -3.70
CA ILE A 23 -5.82 -0.75 -4.02
C ILE A 23 -6.33 0.01 -2.78
N SER A 24 -6.31 -0.62 -1.61
CA SER A 24 -6.72 0.04 -0.36
C SER A 24 -5.83 1.23 -0.03
N GLU A 25 -4.52 1.10 -0.13
CA GLU A 25 -3.60 2.19 0.20
C GLU A 25 -3.61 3.30 -0.84
N GLU A 26 -3.75 2.98 -2.14
CA GLU A 26 -3.96 3.98 -3.19
C GLU A 26 -5.24 4.81 -2.95
N ASN A 27 -6.32 4.15 -2.51
CA ASN A 27 -7.54 4.86 -2.12
C ASN A 27 -7.33 5.75 -0.89
N SER A 28 -6.54 5.32 0.09
CA SER A 28 -6.18 6.14 1.26
C SER A 28 -5.34 7.35 0.87
N VAL A 29 -4.36 7.19 -0.04
CA VAL A 29 -3.60 8.30 -0.63
C VAL A 29 -4.53 9.33 -1.26
N GLN A 30 -5.44 8.90 -2.13
CA GLN A 30 -6.40 9.78 -2.80
C GLN A 30 -7.36 10.47 -1.82
N CYS A 31 -7.75 9.77 -0.75
CA CYS A 31 -8.59 10.31 0.31
C CYS A 31 -7.91 11.50 1.00
N TYR A 32 -6.66 11.34 1.44
CA TYR A 32 -5.95 12.44 2.11
C TYR A 32 -5.59 13.58 1.16
N GLU A 33 -5.28 13.30 -0.11
CA GLU A 33 -5.13 14.33 -1.14
C GLU A 33 -6.42 15.17 -1.27
N THR A 34 -7.58 14.51 -1.36
CA THR A 34 -8.89 15.18 -1.42
C THR A 34 -9.18 16.01 -0.17
N LEU A 35 -8.81 15.52 1.01
CA LEU A 35 -8.98 16.25 2.28
C LEU A 35 -8.08 17.48 2.34
N LEU A 36 -6.84 17.39 1.85
CA LEU A 36 -5.93 18.53 1.71
C LEU A 36 -6.48 19.57 0.75
N GLU A 37 -7.04 19.18 -0.40
CA GLU A 37 -7.65 20.13 -1.34
C GLU A 37 -8.86 20.86 -0.74
N LYS A 38 -9.68 20.15 0.03
CA LYS A 38 -10.94 20.69 0.60
C LYS A 38 -10.76 21.46 1.92
N THR A 39 -9.60 21.36 2.57
CA THR A 39 -9.36 22.03 3.86
C THR A 39 -8.62 23.34 3.63
N PRO A 40 -9.24 24.53 3.79
CA PRO A 40 -8.56 25.81 3.59
C PRO A 40 -7.45 26.03 4.63
N SER A 41 -6.51 26.95 4.39
CA SER A 41 -5.43 27.28 5.34
C SER A 41 -5.65 28.62 6.06
N ASP A 42 -6.92 28.93 6.34
CA ASP A 42 -7.40 30.24 6.80
C ASP A 42 -7.50 30.38 8.33
N SER A 43 -7.28 29.30 9.07
CA SER A 43 -7.30 29.28 10.53
C SER A 43 -6.22 28.35 11.10
N GLU A 44 -5.77 28.62 12.33
CA GLU A 44 -4.80 27.75 13.02
C GLU A 44 -5.32 26.31 13.14
N GLN A 45 -6.63 26.14 13.39
CA GLN A 45 -7.25 24.82 13.42
C GLN A 45 -7.12 24.10 12.08
N ASN A 46 -7.39 24.78 10.96
CA ASN A 46 -7.30 24.15 9.65
C ASN A 46 -5.84 23.91 9.24
N ILE A 47 -4.90 24.79 9.61
CA ILE A 47 -3.47 24.55 9.43
C ILE A 47 -3.05 23.27 10.17
N GLY A 48 -3.51 23.08 11.41
CA GLY A 48 -3.28 21.84 12.17
C GLY A 48 -3.87 20.60 11.49
N ARG A 49 -5.11 20.68 10.98
CA ARG A 49 -5.73 19.58 10.22
C ARG A 49 -4.97 19.23 8.94
N ARG A 50 -4.55 20.25 8.17
CA ARG A 50 -3.77 20.03 6.96
C ARG A 50 -2.44 19.31 7.25
N ARG A 51 -1.76 19.67 8.34
CA ARG A 51 -0.51 19.00 8.74
C ARG A 51 -0.71 17.50 8.97
N ILE A 52 -1.75 17.11 9.71
CA ILE A 52 -1.98 15.68 9.95
C ILE A 52 -2.42 14.94 8.68
N TYR A 53 -3.20 15.58 7.79
CA TYR A 53 -3.54 14.98 6.50
C TYR A 53 -2.30 14.80 5.61
N GLU A 54 -1.38 15.76 5.61
CA GLU A 54 -0.10 15.66 4.91
C GLU A 54 0.74 14.50 5.44
N GLU A 55 0.89 14.40 6.77
CA GLU A 55 1.65 13.31 7.42
C GLU A 55 1.06 11.93 7.05
N LEU A 56 -0.25 11.76 7.19
CA LEU A 56 -0.93 10.51 6.85
C LEU A 56 -0.80 10.18 5.36
N HIS A 57 -0.99 11.18 4.48
CA HIS A 57 -0.79 11.01 3.04
C HIS A 57 0.61 10.50 2.68
N GLN A 58 1.65 10.99 3.35
CA GLN A 58 3.02 10.51 3.13
C GLN A 58 3.23 9.10 3.67
N GLU A 59 2.61 8.72 4.80
CA GLU A 59 2.67 7.34 5.30
C GLU A 59 1.99 6.36 4.34
N GLU A 60 0.81 6.69 3.80
CA GLU A 60 0.15 5.80 2.83
C GLU A 60 0.95 5.63 1.54
N LYS A 61 1.66 6.68 1.09
CA LYS A 61 2.60 6.57 -0.03
C LYS A 61 3.74 5.59 0.25
N LYS A 62 4.22 5.51 1.50
CA LYS A 62 5.23 4.51 1.90
C LYS A 62 4.63 3.10 1.94
N HIS A 63 3.39 2.96 2.39
CA HIS A 63 2.69 1.67 2.34
C HIS A 63 2.54 1.19 0.90
N VAL A 64 2.08 2.04 -0.02
CA VAL A 64 2.01 1.75 -1.47
C VAL A 64 3.36 1.27 -1.99
N ALA A 65 4.44 2.02 -1.74
CA ALA A 65 5.78 1.65 -2.20
C ALA A 65 6.26 0.31 -1.63
N THR A 66 5.95 0.03 -0.36
CA THR A 66 6.30 -1.23 0.31
C THR A 66 5.54 -2.41 -0.30
N ILE A 67 4.24 -2.24 -0.53
CA ILE A 67 3.38 -3.28 -1.13
C ILE A 67 3.83 -3.56 -2.57
N GLN A 68 4.15 -2.53 -3.35
CA GLN A 68 4.67 -2.70 -4.70
C GLN A 68 5.98 -3.51 -4.70
N ALA A 69 6.92 -3.19 -3.81
CA ALA A 69 8.16 -3.96 -3.69
C ALA A 69 7.92 -5.43 -3.30
N LEU A 70 6.90 -5.70 -2.47
CA LEU A 70 6.49 -7.06 -2.13
C LEU A 70 5.85 -7.78 -3.31
N LEU A 71 5.00 -7.10 -4.09
CA LEU A 71 4.42 -7.65 -5.32
C LEU A 71 5.53 -8.07 -6.29
N ASP A 72 6.46 -7.17 -6.59
CA ASP A 72 7.58 -7.43 -7.50
C ASP A 72 8.40 -8.66 -7.05
N TYR A 73 8.68 -8.77 -5.75
CA TYR A 73 9.37 -9.92 -5.17
C TYR A 73 8.60 -11.24 -5.35
N TRP A 74 7.31 -11.24 -5.03
CA TRP A 74 6.49 -12.46 -5.08
C TRP A 74 6.14 -12.87 -6.51
N GLU A 75 6.00 -11.92 -7.44
CA GLU A 75 5.87 -12.19 -8.87
C GLU A 75 7.13 -12.87 -9.41
N SER A 76 8.32 -12.33 -9.10
CA SER A 76 9.59 -12.99 -9.45
C SER A 76 9.67 -14.40 -8.85
N LYS A 77 9.22 -14.59 -7.60
CA LYS A 77 9.22 -15.90 -6.96
C LYS A 77 8.25 -16.88 -7.63
N LEU A 78 7.09 -16.40 -8.08
CA LEU A 78 6.10 -17.20 -8.79
C LEU A 78 6.67 -17.71 -10.13
N ASP A 79 7.41 -16.86 -10.84
CA ASP A 79 8.05 -17.21 -12.11
C ASP A 79 9.13 -18.28 -11.92
N GLU A 80 9.97 -18.16 -10.88
CA GLU A 80 10.96 -19.18 -10.51
C GLU A 80 10.31 -20.54 -10.25
N LEU A 81 9.20 -20.55 -9.51
CA LEU A 81 8.46 -21.77 -9.17
C LEU A 81 7.80 -22.43 -10.38
N LYS A 82 7.32 -21.64 -11.35
CA LYS A 82 6.71 -22.15 -12.59
C LYS A 82 7.74 -22.66 -13.60
N ALA A 83 8.97 -22.19 -13.51
CA ALA A 83 10.08 -22.61 -14.39
C ALA A 83 10.82 -23.86 -13.88
N SER A 84 10.55 -24.29 -12.65
CA SER A 84 11.12 -25.49 -12.00
C SER A 84 10.29 -26.74 -12.30
#